data_AF-R0K489-F1
#
_entry.id   AF-R0K489-F1
#
_cell.length_a   1.000
_cell.length_b   1.000
_cell.length_c   1.000
_cell.angle_alpha   90.00
_cell.angle_beta   90.00
_cell.angle_gamma   90.00
#
_symmetry.space_group_name_H-M   'P 1'
#
loop_
_entity.id
_entity.type
_entity.pdbx_description
1 polymer ?
#
loop_
_entity_poly.entity_id
_entity_poly.type
_entity_poly.pdbx_seq_one_letter_code
_entity_poly.pdbx_strand_id
1 'polypeptide(L)'
;MTSHVRQDARENAGIAQGKNRGNGYGATSTSWHLAGKTCPVNGNLPKGEHDLIEWEDLLHWQRDNEFIPSSYRRATFSCYRSLQSVFRLHNETVNIWSHILGTIGFLCALGVLVVFIQREDVESADHLAVLIYFISVIACFFLSIVYHIFLDHSQYIRTWTGRLDCLGIVVPLWGTTIASTHFGFYCESTLREGYGIAATIAGLACAVTTLHPSFCGPASRRFRTAMYLLLGLSSFLPIVHGICLFGLGQMEWRMSLSYYLALGLCHGTGAMAYATRIPERWTPRRYDVVGNSHQIMHLLVVCGAVAYGLGVLKAQQHWAGLGCANVV
;
A
#
# COMPACT_ATOMS: atom_id res chain seq x y z
N MET A 1 41.94 -14.78 21.03
CA MET A 1 42.46 -13.64 20.24
C MET A 1 41.37 -12.93 19.39
N THR A 2 40.10 -12.95 19.82
CA THR A 2 38.95 -12.40 19.07
C THR A 2 38.12 -11.38 19.86
N SER A 3 38.56 -10.99 21.07
CA SER A 3 37.86 -10.01 21.91
C SER A 3 38.30 -8.56 21.66
N HIS A 4 39.56 -8.32 21.30
CA HIS A 4 40.08 -6.96 21.13
C HIS A 4 39.58 -6.27 19.85
N VAL A 5 39.34 -7.01 18.76
CA VAL A 5 38.84 -6.44 17.49
C VAL A 5 37.38 -5.95 17.61
N ARG A 6 36.58 -6.53 18.52
CA ARG A 6 35.20 -6.10 18.78
C ARG A 6 35.09 -4.82 19.61
N GLN A 7 36.14 -4.46 20.34
CA GLN A 7 36.16 -3.29 21.22
C GLN A 7 36.56 -2.03 20.43
N ASP A 8 37.51 -2.15 19.51
CA ASP A 8 37.94 -1.07 18.60
C ASP A 8 36.83 -0.60 17.64
N ALA A 9 35.95 -1.51 17.20
CA ALA A 9 34.80 -1.14 16.37
C ALA A 9 33.70 -0.39 17.14
N ARG A 10 33.61 -0.57 18.47
CA ARG A 10 32.63 0.10 19.33
C ARG A 10 33.08 1.51 19.75
N GLU A 11 34.38 1.71 19.98
CA GLU A 11 34.94 3.03 20.29
C GLU A 11 34.98 3.95 19.07
N ASN A 12 35.29 3.42 17.87
CA ASN A 12 35.26 4.20 16.62
C ASN A 12 33.85 4.65 16.18
N ALA A 13 32.79 4.03 16.71
CA ALA A 13 31.39 4.41 16.45
C ALA A 13 30.83 5.47 17.41
N GLY A 14 31.62 5.95 18.39
CA GLY A 14 31.21 7.01 19.31
C GLY A 14 30.07 6.65 20.27
N ILE A 15 29.80 5.35 20.49
CA ILE A 15 28.77 4.89 21.44
C ILE A 15 29.43 4.72 22.82
N ALA A 16 29.60 5.84 23.53
CA ALA A 16 29.95 5.80 24.94
C ALA A 16 28.76 5.24 25.75
N GLN A 17 29.00 4.19 26.54
CA GLN A 17 28.03 3.68 27.51
C GLN A 17 27.76 4.73 28.60
N GLY A 18 26.62 5.42 28.50
CA GLY A 18 26.09 6.29 29.55
C GLY A 18 25.02 5.57 30.37
N LYS A 19 25.37 5.23 31.62
CA LYS A 19 24.50 4.61 32.64
C LYS A 19 23.23 5.42 32.89
N ASN A 20 22.08 4.75 32.87
CA ASN A 20 20.80 5.27 33.34
C ASN A 20 20.84 5.51 34.86
N ARG A 21 20.73 6.77 35.28
CA ARG A 21 20.29 7.18 36.63
C ARG A 21 19.54 8.51 36.54
N GLY A 22 18.34 8.55 37.10
CA GLY A 22 17.72 9.79 37.58
C GLY A 22 16.39 10.19 36.93
N ASN A 23 15.33 10.15 37.74
CA ASN A 23 14.05 10.86 37.56
C ASN A 23 14.23 12.37 37.29
N GLY A 24 13.27 13.00 36.62
CA GLY A 24 13.06 14.45 36.73
C GLY A 24 12.39 15.11 35.53
N TYR A 25 11.19 15.63 35.75
CA TYR A 25 10.44 16.52 34.86
C TYR A 25 11.16 17.85 34.59
N GLY A 26 10.90 18.47 33.42
CA GLY A 26 10.95 19.93 33.28
C GLY A 26 11.88 20.50 32.20
N ALA A 27 11.25 20.97 31.12
CA ALA A 27 11.47 22.24 30.41
C ALA A 27 12.86 22.72 29.95
N THR A 28 12.81 23.34 28.76
CA THR A 28 13.63 24.45 28.21
C THR A 28 14.90 24.22 27.38
N SER A 29 14.90 24.99 26.28
CA SER A 29 16.02 25.50 25.48
C SER A 29 16.60 24.61 24.37
N THR A 30 16.06 24.80 23.17
CA THR A 30 16.80 24.59 21.91
C THR A 30 17.89 25.65 21.78
N SER A 31 19.12 25.33 22.18
CA SER A 31 20.32 25.95 21.60
C SER A 31 20.99 24.91 20.69
N TRP A 32 20.84 25.12 19.38
CA TRP A 32 21.57 24.35 18.39
C TRP A 32 22.98 24.93 18.27
N HIS A 33 23.88 24.50 19.16
CA HIS A 33 25.31 24.60 18.85
C HIS A 33 25.65 23.50 17.85
N LEU A 34 25.64 23.89 16.57
CA LEU A 34 26.33 23.21 15.47
C LEU A 34 27.83 23.17 15.78
N ALA A 35 28.24 22.20 16.59
CA ALA A 35 29.62 21.73 16.58
C ALA A 35 29.79 20.91 15.30
N GLY A 36 30.41 21.54 14.30
CA GLY A 36 30.73 20.93 13.02
C GLY A 36 31.51 19.63 13.20
N LYS A 37 30.80 18.51 13.10
CA LYS A 37 31.38 17.24 12.65
C LYS A 37 31.03 17.13 11.19
N THR A 38 32.00 17.47 10.36
CA THR A 38 32.03 17.12 8.95
C THR A 38 31.64 15.64 8.81
N CYS A 39 30.66 15.35 7.94
CA CYS A 39 30.40 13.98 7.50
C CYS A 39 31.74 13.37 7.07
N PRO A 40 32.08 12.13 7.47
CA PRO A 40 33.27 11.48 6.94
C PRO A 40 33.05 11.24 5.44
N VAL A 41 33.63 12.10 4.62
CA VAL A 41 33.60 12.02 3.16
C VAL A 41 34.49 10.88 2.63
N ASN A 42 35.34 10.28 3.46
CA ASN A 42 36.23 9.19 3.04
C ASN A 42 36.33 8.10 4.11
N GLY A 43 35.29 7.27 4.20
CA GLY A 43 35.43 5.89 4.67
C GLY A 43 35.28 4.99 3.46
N ASN A 44 36.35 4.30 3.07
CA ASN A 44 36.29 3.30 2.00
C ASN A 44 35.26 2.23 2.37
N LEU A 45 34.04 2.36 1.85
CA LEU A 45 33.07 1.27 1.80
C LEU A 45 33.78 0.11 1.07
N PRO A 46 33.82 -1.11 1.64
CA PRO A 46 34.45 -2.23 0.97
C PRO A 46 33.87 -2.37 -0.45
N LYS A 47 34.76 -2.42 -1.44
CA LYS A 47 34.45 -2.58 -2.86
C LYS A 47 33.85 -3.97 -3.09
N GLY A 48 32.56 -4.08 -2.81
CA GLY A 48 31.63 -5.07 -3.33
C GLY A 48 30.39 -4.30 -3.74
N GLU A 49 30.36 -3.77 -4.96
CA GLU A 49 29.31 -2.89 -5.49
C GLU A 49 27.95 -3.61 -5.72
N HIS A 50 27.88 -4.87 -5.27
CA HIS A 50 26.84 -5.84 -5.63
C HIS A 50 26.38 -6.80 -4.52
N ASP A 51 26.92 -6.72 -3.31
CA ASP A 51 26.53 -7.71 -2.29
C ASP A 51 25.24 -7.30 -1.58
N LEU A 52 24.16 -8.02 -1.92
CA LEU A 52 22.98 -8.10 -1.07
C LEU A 52 23.41 -8.54 0.33
N ILE A 53 22.76 -7.99 1.35
CA ILE A 53 23.14 -8.19 2.74
C ILE A 53 22.16 -9.10 3.46
N GLU A 54 22.65 -9.75 4.52
CA GLU A 54 21.82 -10.55 5.42
C GLU A 54 21.06 -9.62 6.40
N TRP A 55 20.00 -10.16 7.00
CA TRP A 55 19.15 -9.49 7.98
C TRP A 55 19.93 -8.89 9.16
N GLU A 56 20.98 -9.59 9.60
CA GLU A 56 21.81 -9.17 10.73
C GLU A 56 22.60 -7.88 10.43
N ASP A 57 22.93 -7.64 9.16
CA ASP A 57 23.67 -6.47 8.69
C ASP A 57 22.77 -5.27 8.37
N LEU A 58 21.44 -5.45 8.40
CA LEU A 58 20.50 -4.36 8.19
C LEU A 58 20.54 -3.36 9.33
N LEU A 59 20.47 -2.08 8.97
CA LEU A 59 20.21 -1.00 9.90
C LEU A 59 18.86 -1.21 10.59
N HIS A 60 18.72 -0.78 11.85
CA HIS A 60 17.51 -1.01 12.63
C HIS A 60 16.23 -0.50 11.96
N TRP A 61 16.31 0.64 11.24
CA TRP A 61 15.17 1.18 10.50
C TRP A 61 14.84 0.40 9.22
N GLN A 62 15.76 -0.44 8.71
CA GLN A 62 15.54 -1.27 7.53
C GLN A 62 14.81 -2.58 7.84
N ARG A 63 14.96 -3.08 9.07
CA ARG A 63 14.41 -4.37 9.53
C ARG A 63 12.88 -4.34 9.60
N ASP A 64 12.25 -5.25 8.85
CA ASP A 64 10.79 -5.41 8.84
C ASP A 64 10.32 -6.87 9.03
N ASN A 65 10.91 -7.82 8.29
CA ASN A 65 10.54 -9.23 8.33
C ASN A 65 11.73 -10.14 8.64
N GLU A 66 11.86 -10.60 9.89
CA GLU A 66 12.95 -11.47 10.35
C GLU A 66 12.95 -12.88 9.74
N PHE A 67 11.88 -13.31 9.06
CA PHE A 67 11.81 -14.63 8.42
C PHE A 67 12.47 -14.67 7.03
N ILE A 68 12.86 -13.51 6.50
CA ILE A 68 13.69 -13.38 5.30
C ILE A 68 15.10 -13.06 5.79
N PRO A 69 16.04 -14.01 5.83
CA PRO A 69 17.37 -13.77 6.38
C PRO A 69 18.34 -13.13 5.38
N SER A 70 18.09 -13.19 4.07
CA SER A 70 19.05 -12.72 3.05
C SER A 70 18.43 -11.83 1.97
N SER A 71 19.25 -11.49 0.96
CA SER A 71 18.81 -10.84 -0.29
C SER A 71 18.34 -9.38 -0.15
N TYR A 72 18.76 -8.69 0.92
CA TYR A 72 18.41 -7.29 1.13
C TYR A 72 19.34 -6.32 0.44
N ARG A 73 18.80 -5.14 0.09
CA ARG A 73 19.60 -4.00 -0.37
C ARG A 73 20.20 -3.24 0.81
N ARG A 74 21.48 -2.88 0.68
CA ARG A 74 22.16 -1.97 1.61
C ARG A 74 21.59 -0.56 1.48
N ALA A 75 21.62 0.20 2.58
CA ALA A 75 21.24 1.61 2.54
C ALA A 75 22.06 2.40 1.51
N THR A 76 21.40 3.04 0.54
CA THR A 76 22.08 3.66 -0.62
C THR A 76 22.32 5.15 -0.46
N PHE A 77 21.46 5.86 0.28
CA PHE A 77 21.40 7.32 0.37
C PHE A 77 21.43 8.02 -1.01
N SER A 78 20.98 7.34 -2.06
CA SER A 78 21.06 7.81 -3.44
C SER A 78 19.84 7.35 -4.24
N CYS A 79 19.01 8.31 -4.67
CA CYS A 79 17.84 8.01 -5.51
C CYS A 79 18.23 7.26 -6.79
N TYR A 80 19.36 7.64 -7.40
CA TYR A 80 19.85 6.97 -8.61
C TYR A 80 20.17 5.50 -8.37
N ARG A 81 20.87 5.17 -7.28
CA ARG A 81 21.18 3.76 -6.94
C ARG A 81 19.93 2.95 -6.60
N SER A 82 18.97 3.54 -5.88
CA SER A 82 17.67 2.90 -5.61
C SER A 82 16.87 2.67 -6.91
N LEU A 83 16.89 3.61 -7.86
CA LEU A 83 16.26 3.43 -9.19
C LEU A 83 16.96 2.34 -10.02
N GLN A 84 18.29 2.31 -10.00
CA GLN A 84 19.05 1.26 -10.70
C GLN A 84 18.77 -0.14 -10.15
N SER A 85 18.38 -0.27 -8.87
CA SER A 85 18.10 -1.58 -8.28
C SER A 85 16.84 -2.24 -8.85
N VAL A 86 15.94 -1.49 -9.50
CA VAL A 86 14.74 -2.04 -10.18
C VAL A 86 15.10 -3.15 -11.17
N PHE A 87 16.28 -3.05 -11.80
CA PHE A 87 16.79 -4.02 -12.77
C PHE A 87 17.71 -5.07 -12.13
N ARG A 88 17.74 -5.18 -10.81
CA ARG A 88 18.53 -6.18 -10.05
C ARG A 88 17.61 -7.12 -9.28
N LEU A 89 18.09 -8.33 -9.03
CA LEU A 89 17.38 -9.33 -8.21
C LEU A 89 17.66 -9.10 -6.72
N HIS A 90 16.61 -8.97 -5.93
CA HIS A 90 16.62 -8.81 -4.47
C HIS A 90 15.23 -9.08 -3.89
N ASN A 91 15.10 -9.06 -2.56
CA ASN A 91 13.86 -9.36 -1.85
C ASN A 91 12.65 -8.47 -2.27
N GLU A 92 12.89 -7.23 -2.71
CA GLU A 92 11.86 -6.31 -3.21
C GLU A 92 11.52 -6.44 -4.70
N THR A 93 12.19 -7.30 -5.48
CA THR A 93 12.05 -7.30 -6.95
C THR A 93 10.61 -7.59 -7.38
N VAL A 94 9.99 -8.65 -6.83
CA VAL A 94 8.61 -9.01 -7.20
C VAL A 94 7.63 -7.94 -6.72
N ASN A 95 7.84 -7.34 -5.53
CA ASN A 95 6.99 -6.25 -5.02
C ASN A 95 6.97 -5.03 -5.97
N ILE A 96 8.13 -4.68 -6.53
CA ILE A 96 8.25 -3.57 -7.49
C ILE A 96 7.56 -3.95 -8.81
N TRP A 97 7.93 -5.10 -9.38
CA TRP A 97 7.49 -5.47 -10.72
C TRP A 97 6.01 -5.87 -10.79
N SER A 98 5.43 -6.46 -9.74
CA SER A 98 3.98 -6.75 -9.68
C SER A 98 3.15 -5.48 -9.88
N HIS A 99 3.48 -4.41 -9.14
CA HIS A 99 2.75 -3.15 -9.23
C HIS A 99 3.15 -2.31 -10.46
N ILE A 100 4.39 -2.40 -10.99
CA ILE A 100 4.73 -1.80 -12.29
C ILE A 100 3.83 -2.39 -13.38
N LEU A 101 3.76 -3.73 -13.47
CA LEU A 101 2.95 -4.42 -14.48
C LEU A 101 1.46 -4.11 -14.29
N GLY A 102 0.98 -4.11 -13.03
CA GLY A 102 -0.38 -3.69 -12.71
C GLY A 102 -0.68 -2.26 -13.16
N THR A 103 0.23 -1.31 -12.89
CA THR A 103 0.08 0.10 -13.28
C THR A 103 -0.01 0.25 -14.79
N ILE A 104 0.89 -0.41 -15.54
CA ILE A 104 0.89 -0.38 -17.00
C ILE A 104 -0.44 -0.96 -17.53
N GLY A 105 -0.87 -2.12 -17.02
CA GLY A 105 -2.13 -2.75 -17.44
C GLY A 105 -3.34 -1.84 -17.22
N PHE A 106 -3.45 -1.22 -16.04
CA PHE A 106 -4.55 -0.30 -15.73
C PHE A 106 -4.47 1.01 -16.51
N LEU A 107 -3.28 1.55 -16.80
CA LEU A 107 -3.13 2.72 -17.66
C LEU A 107 -3.55 2.42 -19.10
N CYS A 108 -3.19 1.26 -19.63
CA CYS A 108 -3.65 0.82 -20.95
C CYS A 108 -5.18 0.67 -20.98
N ALA A 109 -5.76 0.02 -19.98
CA ALA A 109 -7.22 -0.13 -19.86
C ALA A 109 -7.92 1.23 -19.73
N LEU A 110 -7.37 2.16 -18.94
CA LEU A 110 -7.87 3.52 -18.81
C LEU A 110 -7.79 4.30 -20.13
N GLY A 111 -6.69 4.17 -20.88
CA GLY A 111 -6.54 4.79 -22.19
C GLY A 111 -7.58 4.29 -23.20
N VAL A 112 -7.83 2.98 -23.22
CA VAL A 112 -8.91 2.38 -24.03
C VAL A 112 -10.27 2.92 -23.59
N LEU A 113 -10.55 2.92 -22.28
CA LEU A 113 -11.80 3.43 -21.72
C LEU A 113 -12.05 4.88 -22.16
N VAL A 114 -11.08 5.78 -22.01
CA VAL A 114 -11.23 7.19 -22.40
C VAL A 114 -11.57 7.35 -23.89
N VAL A 115 -10.98 6.54 -24.77
CA VAL A 115 -11.30 6.55 -26.20
C VAL A 115 -12.74 6.08 -26.47
N PHE A 116 -13.22 5.09 -25.73
CA PHE A 116 -14.62 4.64 -25.83
C PHE A 116 -15.61 5.67 -25.28
N ILE A 117 -15.30 6.29 -24.13
CA ILE A 117 -16.12 7.36 -23.54
C ILE A 117 -16.32 8.52 -24.52
N GLN A 118 -15.26 8.92 -25.23
CA GLN A 118 -15.35 9.99 -26.23
C GLN A 118 -16.25 9.68 -27.43
N ARG A 119 -16.64 8.41 -27.61
CA ARG A 119 -17.45 7.94 -28.75
C ARG A 119 -18.91 7.69 -28.39
N GLU A 120 -19.25 7.56 -27.10
CA GLU A 120 -20.58 7.16 -26.64
C GLU A 120 -21.27 8.31 -25.89
N ASP A 121 -22.59 8.40 -26.02
CA ASP A 121 -23.45 9.38 -25.33
C ASP A 121 -23.99 8.79 -24.01
N VAL A 122 -23.09 8.26 -23.18
CA VAL A 122 -23.43 7.65 -21.87
C VAL A 122 -23.35 8.71 -20.76
N GLU A 123 -24.13 8.50 -19.69
CA GLU A 123 -24.23 9.47 -18.59
C GLU A 123 -22.87 9.78 -17.96
N SER A 124 -22.57 11.08 -17.81
CA SER A 124 -21.29 11.55 -17.25
C SER A 124 -20.97 10.98 -15.86
N ALA A 125 -21.99 10.67 -15.06
CA ALA A 125 -21.82 10.10 -13.72
C ALA A 125 -21.28 8.66 -13.74
N ASP A 126 -21.70 7.84 -14.71
CA ASP A 126 -21.28 6.44 -14.84
C ASP A 126 -19.81 6.35 -15.21
N HIS A 127 -19.40 7.18 -16.18
CA HIS A 127 -18.01 7.34 -16.56
C HIS A 127 -17.17 7.83 -15.39
N LEU A 128 -17.66 8.82 -14.64
CA LEU A 128 -16.95 9.33 -13.47
C LEU A 128 -16.73 8.25 -12.41
N ALA A 129 -17.75 7.43 -12.10
CA ALA A 129 -17.64 6.34 -11.14
C ALA A 129 -16.56 5.31 -11.55
N VAL A 130 -16.53 4.93 -12.82
CA VAL A 130 -15.50 4.03 -13.36
C VAL A 130 -14.11 4.69 -13.33
N LEU A 131 -14.00 5.95 -13.77
CA LEU A 131 -12.73 6.68 -13.76
C LEU A 131 -12.15 6.81 -12.35
N ILE A 132 -13.00 7.11 -11.35
CA ILE A 132 -12.59 7.17 -9.93
C ILE A 132 -11.98 5.85 -9.51
N TYR A 133 -12.61 4.71 -9.84
CA TYR A 133 -12.06 3.39 -9.54
C TYR A 133 -10.69 3.17 -10.21
N PHE A 134 -10.59 3.35 -11.53
CA PHE A 134 -9.34 3.08 -12.26
C PHE A 134 -8.19 3.98 -11.79
N ILE A 135 -8.45 5.29 -11.62
CA ILE A 135 -7.44 6.24 -11.12
C ILE A 135 -7.01 5.86 -9.69
N SER A 136 -7.95 5.45 -8.84
CA SER A 136 -7.65 5.05 -7.46
C SER A 136 -6.71 3.84 -7.39
N VAL A 137 -6.91 2.84 -8.27
CA VAL A 137 -6.05 1.64 -8.37
C VAL A 137 -4.67 2.00 -8.93
N ILE A 138 -4.61 2.83 -9.97
CA ILE A 138 -3.34 3.31 -10.56
C ILE A 138 -2.53 4.06 -9.51
N ALA A 139 -3.17 4.96 -8.75
CA ALA A 139 -2.52 5.69 -7.67
C ALA A 139 -1.99 4.74 -6.59
N CYS A 140 -2.76 3.74 -6.17
CA CYS A 140 -2.31 2.70 -5.23
C CYS A 140 -1.01 2.04 -5.69
N PHE A 141 -1.01 1.48 -6.91
CA PHE A 141 0.16 0.77 -7.43
C PHE A 141 1.36 1.70 -7.59
N PHE A 142 1.16 2.91 -8.09
CA PHE A 142 2.23 3.89 -8.24
C PHE A 142 2.89 4.25 -6.90
N LEU A 143 2.09 4.59 -5.88
CA LEU A 143 2.61 4.94 -4.55
C LEU A 143 3.39 3.78 -3.93
N SER A 144 2.93 2.54 -4.18
CA SER A 144 3.60 1.34 -3.73
C SER A 144 4.92 1.07 -4.46
N ILE A 145 4.98 1.26 -5.78
CA ILE A 145 6.23 1.19 -6.57
C ILE A 145 7.25 2.17 -5.97
N VAL A 146 6.86 3.42 -5.75
CA VAL A 146 7.74 4.46 -5.18
C VAL A 146 8.29 4.02 -3.83
N TYR A 147 7.45 3.49 -2.94
CA TYR A 147 7.91 2.96 -1.65
C TYR A 147 8.93 1.84 -1.79
N HIS A 148 8.61 0.80 -2.57
CA HIS A 148 9.49 -0.35 -2.70
C HIS A 148 10.78 -0.03 -3.44
N ILE A 149 10.81 0.92 -4.39
CA ILE A 149 12.04 1.42 -5.00
C ILE A 149 12.92 2.10 -3.95
N PHE A 150 12.38 3.04 -3.18
CA PHE A 150 13.16 3.88 -2.26
C PHE A 150 13.27 3.33 -0.82
N LEU A 151 12.84 2.09 -0.59
CA LEU A 151 12.87 1.42 0.72
C LEU A 151 14.26 1.38 1.35
N ASP A 152 15.30 1.32 0.52
CA ASP A 152 16.71 1.26 0.88
C ASP A 152 17.41 2.62 0.89
N HIS A 153 16.72 3.74 0.62
CA HIS A 153 17.39 5.02 0.46
C HIS A 153 17.92 5.59 1.80
N SER A 154 17.02 6.03 2.66
CA SER A 154 17.33 6.57 3.99
C SER A 154 16.10 6.42 4.88
N GLN A 155 16.28 6.47 6.21
CA GLN A 155 15.16 6.36 7.15
C GLN A 155 14.05 7.39 6.89
N TYR A 156 14.44 8.63 6.56
CA TYR A 156 13.48 9.70 6.25
C TYR A 156 12.65 9.37 5.01
N ILE A 157 13.30 9.01 3.90
CA ILE A 157 12.62 8.69 2.64
C ILE A 157 11.73 7.46 2.82
N ARG A 158 12.25 6.36 3.41
CA ARG A 158 11.46 5.16 3.71
C ARG A 158 10.21 5.48 4.53
N THR A 159 10.34 6.33 5.55
CA THR A 159 9.20 6.67 6.41
C THR A 159 8.13 7.43 5.63
N TRP A 160 8.53 8.42 4.80
CA TRP A 160 7.59 9.19 4.01
C TRP A 160 6.95 8.39 2.89
N THR A 161 7.74 7.66 2.11
CA THR A 161 7.20 6.81 1.04
C THR A 161 6.35 5.67 1.59
N GLY A 162 6.67 5.16 2.79
CA GLY A 162 5.82 4.17 3.48
C GLY A 162 4.47 4.73 3.91
N ARG A 163 4.39 6.02 4.27
CA ARG A 163 3.09 6.69 4.51
C ARG A 163 2.28 6.82 3.22
N LEU A 164 2.95 7.12 2.11
CA LEU A 164 2.32 7.21 0.80
C LEU A 164 1.81 5.85 0.30
N ASP A 165 2.57 4.77 0.52
CA ASP A 165 2.12 3.40 0.22
C ASP A 165 0.89 3.02 1.05
N CYS A 166 0.89 3.36 2.34
CA CYS A 166 -0.29 3.19 3.20
C CYS A 166 -1.49 4.03 2.73
N LEU A 167 -1.28 5.27 2.27
CA LEU A 167 -2.32 6.08 1.64
C LEU A 167 -2.84 5.42 0.36
N GLY A 168 -1.94 4.75 -0.37
CA GLY A 168 -2.27 3.92 -1.53
C GLY A 168 -3.26 2.80 -1.23
N ILE A 169 -3.40 2.34 0.02
CA ILE A 169 -4.46 1.38 0.40
C ILE A 169 -5.81 2.08 0.58
N VAL A 170 -5.81 3.28 1.16
CA VAL A 170 -7.03 4.04 1.49
C VAL A 170 -7.75 4.52 0.22
N VAL A 171 -6.98 5.00 -0.76
CA VAL A 171 -7.50 5.56 -2.02
C VAL A 171 -8.38 4.57 -2.81
N PRO A 172 -7.97 3.33 -3.10
CA PRO A 172 -8.81 2.35 -3.80
C PRO A 172 -9.93 1.79 -2.93
N LEU A 173 -9.80 1.72 -1.59
CA LEU A 173 -10.94 1.37 -0.73
C LEU A 173 -12.07 2.40 -0.88
N TRP A 174 -11.71 3.68 -0.87
CA TRP A 174 -12.65 4.77 -1.14
C TRP A 174 -13.20 4.70 -2.57
N GLY A 175 -12.33 4.64 -3.59
CA GLY A 175 -12.75 4.67 -4.99
C GLY A 175 -13.64 3.48 -5.39
N THR A 176 -13.33 2.28 -4.88
CA THR A 176 -14.17 1.08 -5.03
C THR A 176 -15.53 1.29 -4.37
N THR A 177 -15.57 1.88 -3.18
CA THR A 177 -16.84 2.16 -2.49
C THR A 177 -17.69 3.12 -3.31
N ILE A 178 -17.13 4.24 -3.78
CA ILE A 178 -17.84 5.20 -4.63
C ILE A 178 -18.42 4.54 -5.88
N ALA A 179 -17.62 3.75 -6.61
CA ALA A 179 -18.07 3.06 -7.81
C ALA A 179 -19.15 2.00 -7.51
N SER A 180 -18.95 1.20 -6.47
CA SER A 180 -19.89 0.15 -6.08
C SER A 180 -21.23 0.70 -5.60
N THR A 181 -21.24 1.79 -4.84
CA THR A 181 -22.48 2.42 -4.35
C THR A 181 -23.20 3.14 -5.47
N HIS A 182 -22.46 3.72 -6.43
CA HIS A 182 -23.05 4.33 -7.64
C HIS A 182 -23.89 3.33 -8.41
N PHE A 183 -23.32 2.17 -8.76
CA PHE A 183 -24.04 1.15 -9.54
C PHE A 183 -25.01 0.30 -8.70
N GLY A 184 -24.70 0.04 -7.43
CA GLY A 184 -25.57 -0.73 -6.53
C GLY A 184 -26.88 0.00 -6.19
N PHE A 185 -26.79 1.32 -5.98
CA PHE A 185 -27.92 2.19 -5.62
C PHE A 185 -28.24 3.19 -6.74
N TYR A 186 -28.08 2.79 -7.99
CA TYR A 186 -28.21 3.67 -9.16
C TYR A 186 -29.48 4.54 -9.12
N CYS A 187 -30.63 3.92 -8.80
CA CYS A 187 -31.93 4.58 -8.72
C CYS A 187 -32.30 5.11 -7.33
N GLU A 188 -31.49 4.82 -6.32
CA GLU A 188 -31.72 5.26 -4.93
C GLU A 188 -30.71 6.36 -4.58
N SER A 189 -30.93 7.57 -5.10
CA SER A 189 -30.00 8.69 -4.98
C SER A 189 -29.63 9.01 -3.52
N THR A 190 -30.60 8.97 -2.61
CA THR A 190 -30.37 9.22 -1.18
C THR A 190 -29.40 8.21 -0.56
N LEU A 191 -29.53 6.92 -0.89
CA LEU A 191 -28.63 5.88 -0.38
C LEU A 191 -27.25 6.00 -1.03
N ARG A 192 -27.21 6.20 -2.36
CA ARG A 192 -25.98 6.39 -3.12
C ARG A 192 -25.14 7.54 -2.57
N GLU A 193 -25.76 8.70 -2.39
CA GLU A 193 -25.11 9.90 -1.87
C GLU A 193 -24.73 9.76 -0.39
N GLY A 194 -25.62 9.20 0.43
CA GLY A 194 -25.36 8.96 1.85
C GLY A 194 -24.14 8.08 2.09
N TYR A 195 -24.05 6.93 1.39
CA TYR A 195 -22.89 6.07 1.47
C TYR A 195 -21.64 6.69 0.86
N GLY A 196 -21.77 7.41 -0.27
CA GLY A 196 -20.64 8.10 -0.89
C GLY A 196 -20.02 9.18 0.00
N ILE A 197 -20.85 9.98 0.68
CA ILE A 197 -20.41 11.00 1.64
C ILE A 197 -19.75 10.32 2.84
N ALA A 198 -20.39 9.30 3.43
CA ALA A 198 -19.83 8.58 4.57
C ALA A 198 -18.47 7.96 4.25
N ALA A 199 -18.34 7.32 3.08
CA ALA A 199 -17.08 6.75 2.61
C ALA A 199 -16.01 7.83 2.39
N THR A 200 -16.39 9.00 1.86
CA THR A 200 -15.48 10.12 1.65
C THR A 200 -14.97 10.70 2.97
N ILE A 201 -15.85 10.90 3.96
CA ILE A 201 -15.46 11.37 5.30
C ILE A 201 -14.53 10.36 5.96
N ALA A 202 -14.88 9.08 5.94
CA ALA A 202 -14.08 8.02 6.53
C ALA A 202 -12.70 7.88 5.84
N GLY A 203 -12.68 7.93 4.50
CA GLY A 203 -11.46 7.90 3.69
C GLY A 203 -10.54 9.08 3.97
N LEU A 204 -11.09 10.30 4.04
CA LEU A 204 -10.32 11.50 4.39
C LEU A 204 -9.76 11.45 5.80
N ALA A 205 -10.56 11.03 6.79
CA ALA A 205 -10.08 10.84 8.16
C ALA A 205 -8.93 9.81 8.21
N CYS A 206 -9.06 8.72 7.45
CA CYS A 206 -8.03 7.70 7.34
C CYS A 206 -6.76 8.20 6.62
N ALA A 207 -6.91 9.02 5.59
CA ALA A 207 -5.79 9.63 4.88
C ALA A 207 -5.03 10.63 5.77
N VAL A 208 -5.74 11.54 6.45
CA VAL A 208 -5.15 12.53 7.34
C VAL A 208 -4.38 11.86 8.48
N THR A 209 -4.99 10.87 9.14
CA THR A 209 -4.30 10.12 10.21
C THR A 209 -3.09 9.34 9.71
N THR A 210 -3.16 8.76 8.50
CA THR A 210 -2.03 8.04 7.88
C THR A 210 -0.83 8.94 7.60
N LEU A 211 -1.08 10.17 7.14
CA LEU A 211 -0.03 11.12 6.79
C LEU A 211 0.49 11.90 8.01
N HIS A 212 -0.27 11.94 9.11
CA HIS A 212 0.05 12.77 10.25
C HIS A 212 1.23 12.22 11.09
N PRO A 213 2.24 13.05 11.43
CA PRO A 213 3.45 12.61 12.14
C PRO A 213 3.21 11.88 13.46
N SER A 214 2.17 12.26 14.22
CA SER A 214 1.88 11.64 15.54
C SER A 214 1.41 10.18 15.45
N PHE A 215 1.00 9.70 14.27
CA PHE A 215 0.56 8.31 14.06
C PHE A 215 1.64 7.43 13.42
N CYS A 216 2.89 7.91 13.38
CA CYS A 216 4.01 7.25 12.72
C CYS A 216 4.79 6.28 13.61
N GLY A 217 4.65 6.40 14.93
CA GLY A 217 5.40 5.56 15.87
C GLY A 217 4.95 4.09 15.86
N PRO A 218 5.79 3.15 16.33
CA PRO A 218 5.40 1.76 16.54
C PRO A 218 4.15 1.60 17.42
N ALA A 219 3.96 2.51 18.38
CA ALA A 219 2.79 2.57 19.26
C ALA A 219 1.47 2.75 18.50
N SER A 220 1.48 3.44 17.36
CA SER A 220 0.29 3.73 16.55
C SER A 220 0.02 2.66 15.48
N ARG A 221 0.87 1.63 15.36
CA ARG A 221 0.73 0.58 14.33
C ARG A 221 -0.61 -0.15 14.44
N ARG A 222 -1.00 -0.55 15.65
CA ARG A 222 -2.29 -1.22 15.90
C ARG A 222 -3.48 -0.34 15.54
N PHE A 223 -3.40 0.94 15.90
CA PHE A 223 -4.44 1.93 15.57
C PHE A 223 -4.59 2.07 14.06
N ARG A 224 -3.49 2.25 13.33
CA ARG A 224 -3.50 2.39 11.87
C ARG A 224 -4.05 1.14 11.17
N THR A 225 -3.62 -0.05 11.58
CA THR A 225 -4.16 -1.31 11.05
C THR A 225 -5.65 -1.45 11.34
N ALA A 226 -6.10 -1.08 12.54
CA ALA A 226 -7.52 -1.10 12.88
C ALA A 226 -8.33 -0.12 12.03
N MET A 227 -7.80 1.07 11.74
CA MET A 227 -8.47 2.03 10.85
C MET A 227 -8.65 1.49 9.43
N TYR A 228 -7.62 0.88 8.84
CA TYR A 228 -7.72 0.28 7.50
C TYR A 228 -8.70 -0.88 7.48
N LEU A 229 -8.69 -1.72 8.52
CA LEU A 229 -9.63 -2.81 8.66
C LEU A 229 -11.07 -2.29 8.79
N LEU A 230 -11.31 -1.27 9.63
CA LEU A 230 -12.64 -0.68 9.80
C LEU A 230 -13.13 0.00 8.52
N LEU A 231 -12.25 0.72 7.82
CA LEU A 231 -12.59 1.31 6.52
C LEU A 231 -12.96 0.22 5.51
N GLY A 232 -12.16 -0.84 5.40
CA GLY A 232 -12.45 -1.98 4.53
C GLY A 232 -13.73 -2.74 4.92
N LEU A 233 -13.99 -2.96 6.21
CA LEU A 233 -15.23 -3.59 6.66
C LEU A 233 -16.45 -2.69 6.39
N SER A 234 -16.29 -1.37 6.52
CA SER A 234 -17.38 -0.43 6.28
C SER A 234 -17.85 -0.43 4.82
N SER A 235 -16.99 -0.78 3.85
CA SER A 235 -17.38 -0.87 2.44
C SER A 235 -18.36 -2.00 2.15
N PHE A 236 -18.51 -2.99 3.05
CA PHE A 236 -19.51 -4.04 2.93
C PHE A 236 -20.90 -3.63 3.44
N LEU A 237 -21.01 -2.55 4.23
CA LEU A 237 -22.30 -2.04 4.71
C LEU A 237 -23.29 -1.71 3.58
N PRO A 238 -22.92 -0.91 2.54
CA PRO A 238 -23.81 -0.68 1.40
C PRO A 238 -24.18 -1.97 0.66
N ILE A 239 -23.28 -2.95 0.62
CA ILE A 239 -23.54 -4.23 -0.04
C ILE A 239 -24.60 -5.03 0.70
N VAL A 240 -24.43 -5.18 2.01
CA VAL A 240 -25.41 -5.87 2.87
C VAL A 240 -26.76 -5.16 2.82
N HIS A 241 -26.78 -3.84 2.89
CA HIS A 241 -28.03 -3.07 2.78
C HIS A 241 -28.69 -3.27 1.41
N GLY A 242 -27.93 -3.20 0.31
CA GLY A 242 -28.45 -3.45 -1.03
C GLY A 242 -28.99 -4.87 -1.21
N ILE A 243 -28.34 -5.88 -0.64
CA ILE A 243 -28.84 -7.26 -0.64
C ILE A 243 -30.16 -7.37 0.12
N CYS A 244 -30.31 -6.70 1.27
CA CYS A 244 -31.56 -6.68 2.03
C CYS A 244 -32.70 -6.01 1.27
N LEU A 245 -32.43 -4.99 0.46
CA LEU A 245 -33.44 -4.24 -0.29
C LEU A 245 -33.83 -4.93 -1.60
N PHE A 246 -32.85 -5.37 -2.38
CA PHE A 246 -33.07 -5.84 -3.77
C PHE A 246 -32.89 -7.36 -3.93
N GLY A 247 -32.30 -8.04 -2.94
CA GLY A 247 -31.93 -9.44 -3.04
C GLY A 247 -30.58 -9.67 -3.73
N LEU A 248 -30.03 -10.87 -3.54
CA LEU A 248 -28.72 -11.27 -4.07
C LEU A 248 -28.67 -11.23 -5.61
N GLY A 249 -29.71 -11.72 -6.28
CA GLY A 249 -29.77 -11.78 -7.74
C GLY A 249 -29.75 -10.40 -8.38
N GLN A 250 -30.53 -9.45 -7.86
CA GLN A 250 -30.54 -8.08 -8.39
C GLN A 250 -29.20 -7.38 -8.11
N MET A 251 -28.60 -7.58 -6.93
CA MET A 251 -27.29 -7.00 -6.63
C MET A 251 -26.16 -7.53 -7.54
N GLU A 252 -26.27 -8.77 -8.02
CA GLU A 252 -25.35 -9.30 -9.05
C GLU A 252 -25.44 -8.48 -10.34
N TRP A 253 -26.65 -8.23 -10.84
CA TRP A 253 -26.83 -7.47 -12.08
C TRP A 253 -26.46 -5.99 -11.91
N ARG A 254 -26.84 -5.39 -10.78
CA ARG A 254 -26.67 -3.96 -10.52
C ARG A 254 -25.22 -3.55 -10.37
N MET A 255 -24.39 -4.34 -9.68
CA MET A 255 -23.03 -3.93 -9.33
C MET A 255 -21.96 -5.02 -9.50
N SER A 256 -22.30 -6.11 -10.18
CA SER A 256 -21.40 -7.26 -10.38
C SER A 256 -20.91 -7.82 -9.04
N LEU A 257 -21.85 -8.14 -8.14
CA LEU A 257 -21.58 -8.59 -6.76
C LEU A 257 -20.51 -9.69 -6.68
N SER A 258 -20.56 -10.68 -7.57
CA SER A 258 -19.60 -11.79 -7.65
C SER A 258 -18.16 -11.31 -7.86
N TYR A 259 -17.95 -10.29 -8.71
CA TYR A 259 -16.64 -9.68 -8.94
C TYR A 259 -16.18 -8.84 -7.74
N TYR A 260 -17.10 -8.17 -7.05
CA TYR A 260 -16.79 -7.47 -5.79
C TYR A 260 -16.39 -8.46 -4.68
N LEU A 261 -17.07 -9.60 -4.58
CA LEU A 261 -16.70 -10.67 -3.64
C LEU A 261 -15.34 -11.27 -4.00
N ALA A 262 -15.04 -11.47 -5.28
CA ALA A 262 -13.73 -11.93 -5.74
C ALA A 262 -12.61 -10.95 -5.33
N LEU A 263 -12.83 -9.64 -5.49
CA LEU A 263 -11.93 -8.61 -4.97
C LEU A 263 -11.69 -8.77 -3.46
N GLY A 264 -12.75 -8.86 -2.67
CA GLY A 264 -12.66 -9.02 -1.23
C GLY A 264 -11.92 -10.30 -0.81
N LEU A 265 -12.17 -11.42 -1.49
CA LEU A 265 -11.50 -12.70 -1.24
C LEU A 265 -10.00 -12.64 -1.58
N CYS A 266 -9.64 -12.08 -2.74
CA CYS A 266 -8.24 -11.91 -3.12
C CYS A 266 -7.50 -11.02 -2.12
N HIS A 267 -8.04 -9.84 -1.83
CA HIS A 267 -7.41 -8.87 -0.93
C HIS A 267 -7.33 -9.40 0.50
N GLY A 268 -8.40 -10.01 1.01
CA GLY A 268 -8.44 -10.62 2.34
C GLY A 268 -7.45 -11.78 2.49
N THR A 269 -7.33 -12.64 1.47
CA THR A 269 -6.35 -13.73 1.46
C THR A 269 -4.93 -13.20 1.43
N GLY A 270 -4.65 -12.19 0.60
CA GLY A 270 -3.34 -11.54 0.55
C GLY A 270 -2.96 -10.87 1.87
N ALA A 271 -3.90 -10.16 2.48
CA ALA A 271 -3.70 -9.54 3.80
C ALA A 271 -3.43 -10.60 4.88
N MET A 272 -4.13 -11.74 4.84
CA MET A 272 -3.90 -12.84 5.77
C MET A 272 -2.51 -13.46 5.59
N ALA A 273 -2.09 -13.71 4.34
CA ALA A 273 -0.75 -14.21 4.04
C ALA A 273 0.32 -13.25 4.60
N TYR A 274 0.19 -11.95 4.32
CA TYR A 274 1.10 -10.91 4.80
C TYR A 274 1.14 -10.81 6.34
N ALA A 275 -0.03 -10.80 6.99
CA ALA A 275 -0.13 -10.72 8.45
C ALA A 275 0.49 -11.94 9.15
N THR A 276 0.32 -13.13 8.56
CA THR A 276 0.86 -14.37 9.11
C THR A 276 2.32 -14.63 8.72
N ARG A 277 2.84 -13.90 7.72
CA ARG A 277 4.18 -14.03 7.12
C ARG A 277 4.44 -15.42 6.54
N ILE A 278 3.40 -16.00 5.94
CA ILE A 278 3.46 -17.32 5.32
C ILE A 278 3.60 -17.14 3.80
N PRO A 279 4.53 -17.87 3.14
CA PRO A 279 5.20 -19.08 3.60
C PRO A 279 6.62 -18.90 4.19
N GLU A 280 7.21 -17.72 4.14
CA GLU A 280 8.60 -17.49 4.57
C GLU A 280 8.86 -17.84 6.05
N ARG A 281 7.84 -17.73 6.91
CA ARG A 281 7.90 -18.17 8.30
C ARG A 281 8.09 -19.67 8.45
N TRP A 282 7.54 -20.48 7.55
CA TRP A 282 7.63 -21.94 7.63
C TRP A 282 8.93 -22.48 7.04
N THR A 283 9.42 -21.86 5.97
CA THR A 283 10.70 -22.24 5.36
C THR A 283 11.54 -20.99 5.05
N PRO A 284 12.27 -20.47 6.05
CA PRO A 284 13.22 -19.37 5.86
C PRO A 284 14.25 -19.71 4.77
N ARG A 285 14.86 -18.69 4.14
CA ARG A 285 15.79 -18.78 2.99
C ARG A 285 15.16 -19.16 1.64
N ARG A 286 14.08 -19.95 1.63
CA ARG A 286 13.46 -20.41 0.37
C ARG A 286 12.76 -19.28 -0.38
N TYR A 287 12.19 -18.33 0.35
CA TYR A 287 11.31 -17.29 -0.18
C TYR A 287 11.92 -15.88 -0.10
N ASP A 288 13.23 -15.78 0.02
CA ASP A 288 13.92 -14.51 0.26
C ASP A 288 13.82 -13.56 -0.94
N VAL A 289 13.82 -14.09 -2.17
CA VAL A 289 13.70 -13.31 -3.41
C VAL A 289 12.32 -13.46 -4.05
N VAL A 290 11.74 -14.66 -4.04
CA VAL A 290 10.46 -14.96 -4.72
C VAL A 290 9.55 -15.79 -3.82
N GLY A 291 8.26 -15.43 -3.76
CA GLY A 291 7.19 -16.19 -3.13
C GLY A 291 6.97 -15.91 -1.65
N ASN A 292 7.55 -14.85 -1.08
CA ASN A 292 7.19 -14.44 0.29
C ASN A 292 5.80 -13.82 0.36
N SER A 293 5.27 -13.73 1.57
CA SER A 293 3.91 -13.28 1.86
C SER A 293 3.59 -11.88 1.32
N HIS A 294 4.55 -10.95 1.35
CA HIS A 294 4.35 -9.58 0.85
C HIS A 294 4.16 -9.59 -0.67
N GLN A 295 4.93 -10.41 -1.37
CA GLN A 295 4.80 -10.59 -2.81
C GLN A 295 3.48 -11.25 -3.19
N ILE A 296 3.05 -12.27 -2.43
CA ILE A 296 1.75 -12.91 -2.62
C ILE A 296 0.61 -11.90 -2.41
N MET A 297 0.71 -11.06 -1.38
CA MET A 297 -0.24 -9.98 -1.14
C MET A 297 -0.32 -9.03 -2.34
N HIS A 298 0.81 -8.53 -2.83
CA HIS A 298 0.86 -7.66 -4.02
C HIS A 298 0.18 -8.30 -5.24
N LEU A 299 0.50 -9.55 -5.54
CA LEU A 299 -0.11 -10.28 -6.66
C LEU A 299 -1.63 -10.42 -6.50
N LEU A 300 -2.10 -10.77 -5.29
CA LEU A 300 -3.54 -10.89 -5.02
C LEU A 300 -4.25 -9.54 -5.04
N VAL A 301 -3.59 -8.44 -4.64
CA VAL A 301 -4.15 -7.09 -4.78
C VAL A 301 -4.39 -6.77 -6.26
N VAL A 302 -3.41 -7.06 -7.14
CA VAL A 302 -3.56 -6.91 -8.59
C VAL A 302 -4.67 -7.79 -9.14
N CYS A 303 -4.72 -9.08 -8.79
CA CYS A 303 -5.78 -9.99 -9.23
C CYS A 303 -7.18 -9.51 -8.82
N GLY A 304 -7.35 -9.08 -7.56
CA GLY A 304 -8.61 -8.54 -7.07
C GLY A 304 -9.01 -7.26 -7.80
N ALA A 305 -8.05 -6.35 -8.04
CA ALA A 305 -8.30 -5.13 -8.79
C ALA A 305 -8.72 -5.43 -10.23
N VAL A 306 -8.08 -6.38 -10.91
CA VAL A 306 -8.47 -6.80 -12.26
C VAL A 306 -9.88 -7.38 -12.25
N ALA A 307 -10.19 -8.28 -11.30
CA ALA A 307 -11.52 -8.86 -11.17
C ALA A 307 -12.59 -7.77 -11.03
N TYR A 308 -12.47 -6.86 -10.06
CA TYR A 308 -13.48 -5.82 -9.91
C TYR A 308 -13.43 -4.75 -11.01
N GLY A 309 -12.29 -4.53 -11.66
CA GLY A 309 -12.21 -3.70 -12.86
C GLY A 309 -13.07 -4.23 -14.01
N LEU A 310 -13.14 -5.55 -14.18
CA LEU A 310 -14.10 -6.16 -15.11
C LEU A 310 -15.54 -6.03 -14.59
N GLY A 311 -15.74 -6.22 -13.28
CA GLY A 311 -17.05 -6.11 -12.64
C GLY A 311 -17.68 -4.72 -12.77
N VAL A 312 -16.91 -3.65 -12.56
CA VAL A 312 -17.41 -2.26 -12.65
C VAL A 312 -17.74 -1.88 -14.09
N LEU A 313 -16.96 -2.34 -15.08
CA LEU A 313 -17.27 -2.13 -16.49
C LEU A 313 -18.53 -2.91 -16.90
N LYS A 314 -18.72 -4.14 -16.40
CA LYS A 314 -19.94 -4.91 -16.61
C LYS A 314 -21.16 -4.22 -16.00
N ALA A 315 -21.02 -3.65 -14.80
CA ALA A 315 -22.09 -2.89 -14.15
C ALA A 315 -22.47 -1.64 -14.97
N GLN A 316 -21.47 -0.89 -15.46
CA GLN A 316 -21.72 0.24 -16.36
C GLN A 316 -22.47 -0.18 -17.62
N GLN A 317 -22.07 -1.27 -18.27
CA GLN A 317 -22.75 -1.77 -19.47
C GLN A 317 -24.20 -2.18 -19.18
N HIS A 318 -24.48 -2.77 -18.02
CA HIS A 318 -25.84 -3.11 -17.61
C HIS A 318 -26.73 -1.85 -17.53
N TRP A 319 -26.24 -0.80 -16.88
CA TRP A 319 -26.99 0.45 -16.69
C TRP A 319 -27.05 1.33 -17.95
N ALA A 320 -26.07 1.25 -18.85
CA ALA A 320 -26.11 1.98 -20.13
C ALA A 320 -27.35 1.63 -20.99
N GLY A 321 -27.92 0.43 -20.82
CA GLY A 321 -29.14 0.01 -21.50
C GLY A 321 -30.44 0.16 -20.68
N LEU A 322 -30.36 0.60 -19.41
CA LEU A 322 -31.46 0.55 -18.45
C LEU A 322 -31.57 1.85 -17.67
N GLY A 323 -32.66 2.59 -17.88
CA GLY A 323 -33.05 3.69 -16.99
C GLY A 323 -33.79 3.18 -15.75
N CYS A 324 -33.91 4.04 -14.73
CA CYS A 324 -34.61 3.71 -13.48
C CYS A 324 -36.10 3.37 -13.64
N ALA A 325 -36.73 3.77 -14.75
CA ALA A 325 -38.13 3.46 -15.04
C ALA A 325 -38.37 1.98 -15.39
N ASN A 326 -37.33 1.22 -15.76
CA ASN A 326 -37.45 -0.14 -16.28
C ASN A 326 -36.97 -1.22 -15.29
N VAL A 327 -36.66 -0.84 -14.05
CA VAL A 327 -36.18 -1.78 -13.02
C VAL A 327 -37.36 -2.19 -12.14
N VAL A 328 -37.94 -3.36 -12.41
CA VAL A 328 -38.91 -4.05 -11.54
C VAL A 328 -38.17 -4.98 -10.58
#